data_AF-A0A7X8LNJ5-F1
#
_entry.id   AF-A0A7X8LNJ5-F1
#
_cell.length_a   1.000
_cell.length_b   1.000
_cell.length_c   1.000
_cell.angle_alpha   90.00
_cell.angle_beta   90.00
_cell.angle_gamma   90.00
#
_symmetry.space_group_name_H-M   'P 1'
#
loop_
_entity.id
_entity.type
_entity.pdbx_description
1 polymer ?
#
loop_
_entity_poly.entity_id
_entity_poly.type
_entity_poly.pdbx_seq_one_letter_code
_entity_poly.pdbx_strand_id
1 'polypeptide(L)'
;MSNLSGGLSEFMQNQDLFSMWEKELHLRHEIRLGNKAALNIPLAKAHELDLYYRSWYFSPRRMDFFRLLIEQLNNTDNIEVLKWLGDAPDHLQQNFWTFLPWYILLHAPNPSQLQFIVNLYRPELYQEMLQVVNALNLESCEYLASRTANSQLRKLFKERSNDLMASRKREYYGFDPRVKRDNFPGIYGNKTDIILKALDFLDQSRATNYKDPYGSERFAMYLEAAEAVFQAGLPEDCLAMLLDLYQDYQRKSRLVDLLEDEKIHRSFSRLLRQVIPWQSLLRQTLNPYDMADKLYLDFFPLITRDPGSLKYLSLYESITAGLNQLQSNIIYEIYLKSSTLMEVRPYEPPWIEQEELETGIGVGRARTLFQSAAQKISSLPHESFILIEYLRLGFMLKKISPDAAMISEMMEYYLLLWDWLPLPMFMNQDIYIQLAPWAAKSQQQKARQICDLLSEYKLPRLLEEISSRPELLRMKEAGPKRQLLNGYFLGVL
;
A
#
# COMPACT_ATOMS: atom_id res chain seq x y z
N MET A 1 -46.89 29.04 7.91
CA MET A 1 -48.30 28.65 8.10
C MET A 1 -48.40 27.84 9.38
N SER A 2 -48.95 28.43 10.44
CA SER A 2 -49.22 27.74 11.71
C SER A 2 -50.69 27.96 12.02
N ASN A 3 -51.54 27.01 11.61
CA ASN A 3 -52.91 26.75 12.09
C ASN A 3 -53.66 25.78 11.13
N LEU A 4 -53.11 24.59 10.88
CA LEU A 4 -53.79 23.57 10.05
C LEU A 4 -54.02 22.23 10.77
N SER A 5 -53.68 22.12 12.07
CA SER A 5 -53.79 20.86 12.81
C SER A 5 -55.08 20.67 13.61
N GLY A 6 -55.88 21.73 13.83
CA GLY A 6 -57.10 21.65 14.65
C GLY A 6 -58.41 21.43 13.90
N GLY A 7 -58.43 21.58 12.57
CA GLY A 7 -59.70 21.66 11.82
C GLY A 7 -60.18 20.35 11.18
N LEU A 8 -59.33 19.32 11.06
CA LEU A 8 -59.65 18.18 10.17
C LEU A 8 -60.63 17.15 10.76
N SER A 9 -60.81 17.09 12.09
CA SER A 9 -61.71 16.10 12.70
C SER A 9 -63.17 16.55 12.79
N GLU A 10 -63.46 17.86 12.74
CA GLU A 10 -64.83 18.40 12.71
C GLU A 10 -65.29 18.81 11.28
N PHE A 11 -64.41 18.80 10.29
CA PHE A 11 -64.71 19.28 8.92
C PHE A 11 -65.36 18.27 7.98
N MET A 12 -65.46 16.98 8.35
CA MET A 12 -65.92 15.93 7.44
C MET A 12 -67.44 15.85 7.23
N GLN A 13 -68.24 16.73 7.84
CA GLN A 13 -69.70 16.60 7.79
C GLN A 13 -70.44 17.59 6.86
N ASN A 14 -69.79 18.58 6.22
CA ASN A 14 -70.50 19.52 5.32
C ASN A 14 -69.60 20.25 4.30
N GLN A 15 -68.95 19.55 3.37
CA GLN A 15 -68.47 20.17 2.13
C GLN A 15 -68.87 19.34 0.91
N ASP A 16 -69.42 20.03 -0.09
CA ASP A 16 -69.74 19.49 -1.41
C ASP A 16 -68.46 18.97 -2.08
N LEU A 17 -68.49 17.71 -2.52
CA LEU A 17 -67.38 17.01 -3.17
C LEU A 17 -66.84 17.83 -4.36
N PHE A 18 -67.73 18.51 -5.09
CA PHE A 18 -67.37 19.35 -6.22
C PHE A 18 -66.54 20.58 -5.81
N SER A 19 -66.88 21.20 -4.68
CA SER A 19 -66.12 22.33 -4.13
C SER A 19 -64.72 21.91 -3.65
N MET A 20 -64.56 20.68 -3.15
CA MET A 20 -63.24 20.15 -2.81
C MET A 20 -62.39 19.89 -4.06
N TRP A 21 -62.98 19.34 -5.11
CA TRP A 21 -62.30 19.08 -6.38
C TRP A 21 -61.87 20.38 -7.08
N GLU A 22 -62.72 21.39 -7.09
CA GLU A 22 -62.40 22.70 -7.69
C GLU A 22 -61.22 23.37 -6.99
N LYS A 23 -61.19 23.34 -5.65
CA LYS A 23 -60.06 23.82 -4.84
C LYS A 23 -58.78 23.04 -5.12
N GLU A 24 -58.84 21.72 -5.18
CA GLU A 24 -57.66 20.89 -5.49
C GLU A 24 -57.15 21.18 -6.90
N LEU A 25 -58.04 21.34 -7.89
CA LEU A 25 -57.67 21.64 -9.27
C LEU A 25 -56.98 23.01 -9.39
N HIS A 26 -57.47 24.01 -8.67
CA HIS A 26 -56.84 25.32 -8.59
C HIS A 26 -55.43 25.22 -7.99
N LEU A 27 -55.26 24.51 -6.88
CA LEU A 27 -53.95 24.28 -6.25
C LEU A 27 -52.98 23.56 -7.18
N ARG A 28 -53.43 22.52 -7.89
CA ARG A 28 -52.59 21.81 -8.88
C ARG A 28 -52.15 22.74 -10.02
N HIS A 29 -53.03 23.64 -10.45
CA HIS A 29 -52.71 24.63 -11.48
C HIS A 29 -51.66 25.63 -10.99
N GLU A 30 -51.82 26.16 -9.78
CA GLU A 30 -50.84 27.05 -9.13
C GLU A 30 -49.48 26.37 -8.95
N ILE A 31 -49.45 25.11 -8.51
CA ILE A 31 -48.21 24.35 -8.32
C ILE A 31 -47.49 24.10 -9.66
N ARG A 32 -48.23 23.88 -10.75
CA ARG A 32 -47.64 23.70 -12.09
C ARG A 32 -47.04 25.00 -12.63
N LEU A 33 -47.73 26.12 -12.44
CA LEU A 33 -47.30 27.44 -12.94
C LEU A 33 -46.29 28.15 -12.02
N GLY A 34 -46.21 27.76 -10.74
CA GLY A 34 -45.35 28.40 -9.78
C GLY A 34 -43.86 28.14 -10.03
N ASN A 35 -43.03 29.18 -9.98
CA ASN A 35 -41.57 29.09 -10.14
C ASN A 35 -40.80 28.56 -8.91
N LYS A 36 -41.47 27.88 -7.97
CA LYS A 36 -40.79 27.33 -6.80
C LYS A 36 -39.84 26.20 -7.22
N ALA A 37 -38.58 26.30 -6.79
CA ALA A 37 -37.59 25.25 -6.95
C ALA A 37 -37.98 24.03 -6.10
N ALA A 38 -37.79 22.83 -6.64
CA ALA A 38 -38.15 21.57 -5.99
C ALA A 38 -37.47 21.36 -4.63
N LEU A 39 -36.24 21.87 -4.47
CA LEU A 39 -35.32 21.60 -3.35
C LEU A 39 -35.61 22.39 -2.05
N ASN A 40 -36.77 23.05 -1.95
CA ASN A 40 -37.09 23.96 -0.84
C ASN A 40 -38.55 23.84 -0.38
N ILE A 41 -39.20 22.70 -0.65
CA ILE A 41 -40.59 22.46 -0.29
C ILE A 41 -40.62 21.50 0.90
N PRO A 42 -40.76 22.02 2.14
CA PRO A 42 -40.97 21.16 3.30
C PRO A 42 -42.36 20.53 3.19
N LEU A 43 -42.43 19.19 3.15
CA LEU A 43 -43.69 18.47 3.26
C LEU A 43 -43.94 18.13 4.72
N ALA A 44 -45.11 18.50 5.23
CA ALA A 44 -45.50 18.21 6.61
C ALA A 44 -46.08 16.79 6.77
N LYS A 45 -46.69 16.25 5.70
CA LYS A 45 -47.43 14.98 5.70
C LYS A 45 -47.38 14.29 4.34
N ALA A 46 -47.46 12.95 4.30
CA ALA A 46 -47.38 12.18 3.04
C ALA A 46 -48.46 12.53 2.00
N HIS A 47 -49.67 12.95 2.41
CA HIS A 47 -50.73 13.32 1.45
C HIS A 47 -50.40 14.59 0.63
N GLU A 48 -49.46 15.43 1.10
CA GLU A 48 -48.99 16.57 0.32
C GLU A 48 -48.16 16.09 -0.89
N LEU A 49 -47.49 14.94 -0.77
CA LEU A 49 -46.75 14.30 -1.86
C LEU A 49 -47.69 13.82 -2.98
N ASP A 50 -48.89 13.34 -2.65
CA ASP A 50 -49.91 12.98 -3.65
C ASP A 50 -50.32 14.18 -4.49
N LEU A 51 -50.43 15.37 -3.88
CA LEU A 51 -50.74 16.60 -4.59
C LEU A 51 -49.62 16.96 -5.57
N TYR A 52 -48.35 16.86 -5.17
CA TYR A 52 -47.20 17.09 -6.06
C TYR A 52 -47.07 16.01 -7.14
N TYR A 53 -47.37 14.75 -6.83
CA TYR A 53 -47.41 13.67 -7.81
C TYR A 53 -48.44 14.00 -8.91
N ARG A 54 -49.68 14.30 -8.53
CA ARG A 54 -50.75 14.66 -9.50
C ARG A 54 -50.49 15.97 -10.24
N SER A 55 -49.67 16.86 -9.67
CA SER A 55 -49.33 18.15 -10.27
C SER A 55 -48.16 18.07 -11.24
N TRP A 56 -47.02 17.53 -10.79
CA TRP A 56 -45.74 17.61 -11.48
C TRP A 56 -45.36 16.35 -12.27
N TYR A 57 -45.73 15.15 -11.81
CA TYR A 57 -45.31 13.90 -12.45
C TYR A 57 -45.79 13.78 -13.91
N PHE A 58 -47.04 14.20 -14.17
CA PHE A 58 -47.66 14.18 -15.49
C PHE A 58 -47.43 15.48 -16.29
N SER A 59 -46.42 16.26 -15.92
CA SER A 59 -46.09 17.54 -16.54
C SER A 59 -44.62 17.57 -16.99
N PRO A 60 -44.16 18.60 -17.72
CA PRO A 60 -42.74 18.80 -18.02
C PRO A 60 -41.85 18.89 -16.77
N ARG A 61 -42.42 19.15 -15.58
CA ARG A 61 -41.73 19.23 -14.29
C ARG A 61 -41.56 17.87 -13.59
N ARG A 62 -41.67 16.76 -14.31
CA ARG A 62 -41.52 15.42 -13.75
C ARG A 62 -40.19 15.19 -13.02
N MET A 63 -39.10 15.77 -13.50
CA MET A 63 -37.79 15.67 -12.82
C MET A 63 -37.76 16.44 -11.51
N ASP A 64 -38.47 17.57 -11.41
CA ASP A 64 -38.61 18.34 -10.18
C ASP A 64 -39.36 17.53 -9.11
N PHE A 65 -40.37 16.75 -9.52
CA PHE A 65 -41.05 15.83 -8.63
C PHE A 65 -40.11 14.78 -8.03
N PHE A 66 -39.26 14.15 -8.86
CA PHE A 66 -38.32 13.15 -8.34
C PHE A 66 -37.24 13.76 -7.45
N ARG A 67 -36.77 14.98 -7.74
CA ARG A 67 -35.85 15.71 -6.85
C ARG A 67 -36.47 15.99 -5.49
N LEU A 68 -37.71 16.48 -5.48
CA LEU A 68 -38.47 16.68 -4.24
C LEU A 68 -38.61 15.36 -3.47
N LEU A 69 -38.97 14.27 -4.15
CA LEU A 69 -39.13 12.96 -3.53
C LEU A 69 -37.82 12.48 -2.87
N ILE A 70 -36.67 12.60 -3.55
CA ILE A 70 -35.37 12.22 -2.99
C ILE A 70 -35.03 13.07 -1.77
N GLU A 71 -35.27 14.39 -1.81
CA GLU A 71 -35.03 15.26 -0.66
C GLU A 71 -35.83 14.83 0.57
N GLN A 72 -37.10 14.45 0.37
CA GLN A 72 -37.95 13.96 1.45
C GLN A 72 -37.51 12.59 1.97
N LEU A 73 -36.99 11.72 1.10
CA LEU A 73 -36.42 10.41 1.46
C LEU A 73 -35.08 10.52 2.21
N ASN A 74 -34.33 11.60 1.98
CA ASN A 74 -33.08 11.86 2.69
C ASN A 74 -33.31 12.14 4.18
N ASN A 75 -34.51 12.61 4.55
CA ASN A 75 -34.87 12.84 5.93
C ASN A 75 -35.25 11.51 6.60
N THR A 76 -34.35 10.99 7.43
CA THR A 76 -34.41 9.62 7.96
C THR A 76 -35.62 9.37 8.87
N ASP A 77 -36.27 10.43 9.35
CA ASP A 77 -37.48 10.38 10.17
C ASP A 77 -38.77 10.25 9.34
N ASN A 78 -38.70 10.35 8.01
CA ASN A 78 -39.87 10.38 7.14
C ASN A 78 -40.30 8.98 6.64
N ILE A 79 -40.62 8.08 7.58
CA ILE A 79 -41.09 6.71 7.32
C ILE A 79 -42.35 6.70 6.45
N GLU A 80 -43.19 7.73 6.53
CA GLU A 80 -44.43 7.82 5.74
C GLU A 80 -44.15 7.95 4.24
N VAL A 81 -43.12 8.72 3.85
CA VAL A 81 -42.73 8.86 2.43
C VAL A 81 -42.11 7.58 1.89
N LEU A 82 -41.33 6.87 2.71
CA LEU A 82 -40.82 5.54 2.35
C LEU A 82 -41.95 4.55 2.06
N LYS A 83 -42.97 4.51 2.92
CA LYS A 83 -44.16 3.66 2.74
C LYS A 83 -44.93 4.09 1.49
N TRP A 84 -45.17 5.39 1.32
CA TRP A 84 -45.87 5.92 0.16
C TRP A 84 -45.21 5.50 -1.16
N LEU A 85 -43.88 5.58 -1.25
CA LEU A 85 -43.16 5.13 -2.46
C LEU A 85 -43.18 3.60 -2.59
N GLY A 86 -43.13 2.86 -1.49
CA GLY A 86 -43.23 1.40 -1.51
C GLY A 86 -44.59 0.86 -1.96
N ASP A 87 -45.66 1.63 -1.72
CA ASP A 87 -47.05 1.33 -2.09
C ASP A 87 -47.48 2.02 -3.40
N ALA A 88 -46.58 2.81 -4.01
CA ALA A 88 -46.84 3.53 -5.24
C ALA A 88 -47.06 2.57 -6.43
N PRO A 89 -47.77 3.00 -7.50
CA PRO A 89 -47.91 2.21 -8.72
C PRO A 89 -46.56 1.80 -9.34
N ASP A 90 -46.49 0.60 -9.92
CA ASP A 90 -45.25 0.03 -10.48
C ASP A 90 -44.54 0.96 -11.47
N HIS A 91 -45.30 1.64 -12.33
CA HIS A 91 -44.73 2.59 -13.29
C HIS A 91 -44.00 3.74 -12.59
N LEU A 92 -44.50 4.22 -11.44
CA LEU A 92 -43.85 5.29 -10.71
C LEU A 92 -42.56 4.80 -10.06
N GLN A 93 -42.58 3.60 -9.46
CA GLN A 93 -41.40 2.99 -8.85
C GLN A 93 -40.30 2.73 -9.88
N GLN A 94 -40.62 2.12 -11.02
CA GLN A 94 -39.66 1.86 -12.10
C GLN A 94 -39.01 3.15 -12.60
N ASN A 95 -39.81 4.18 -12.79
CA ASN A 95 -39.33 5.47 -13.25
C ASN A 95 -38.45 6.19 -12.22
N PHE A 96 -38.75 6.02 -10.93
CA PHE A 96 -37.89 6.51 -9.84
C PHE A 96 -36.51 5.83 -9.89
N TRP A 97 -36.47 4.50 -9.97
CA TRP A 97 -35.22 3.74 -10.02
C TRP A 97 -34.40 4.03 -11.28
N THR A 98 -35.04 4.31 -12.40
CA THR A 98 -34.37 4.72 -13.65
C THR A 98 -33.80 6.14 -13.55
N PHE A 99 -34.44 7.03 -12.79
CA PHE A 99 -33.99 8.41 -12.58
C PHE A 99 -32.83 8.52 -11.59
N LEU A 100 -32.82 7.67 -10.56
CA LEU A 100 -31.88 7.76 -9.44
C LEU A 100 -30.38 7.73 -9.83
N PRO A 101 -29.91 6.89 -10.78
CA PRO A 101 -28.51 6.90 -11.22
C PRO A 101 -28.06 8.28 -11.73
N TRP A 102 -28.90 8.94 -12.54
CA TRP A 102 -28.62 10.29 -13.05
C TRP A 102 -28.52 11.31 -11.92
N TYR A 103 -29.42 11.22 -10.94
CA TYR A 103 -29.39 12.11 -9.77
C TYR A 103 -28.10 11.94 -8.96
N ILE A 104 -27.69 10.70 -8.70
CA ILE A 104 -26.47 10.38 -7.95
C ILE A 104 -25.25 10.95 -8.67
N LEU A 105 -25.12 10.71 -9.98
CA LEU A 105 -23.98 11.18 -10.77
C LEU A 105 -23.90 12.70 -10.85
N LEU A 106 -25.04 13.38 -10.96
CA LEU A 106 -25.07 14.84 -11.12
C LEU A 106 -24.88 15.58 -9.78
N HIS A 107 -25.48 15.08 -8.71
CA HIS A 107 -25.57 15.80 -7.43
C HIS A 107 -24.63 15.28 -6.35
N ALA A 108 -23.98 14.12 -6.56
CA ALA A 108 -23.03 13.51 -5.62
C ALA A 108 -23.49 13.56 -4.15
N PRO A 109 -24.67 13.00 -3.82
CA PRO A 109 -25.23 13.08 -2.47
C PRO A 109 -24.36 12.33 -1.45
N ASN A 110 -24.44 12.74 -0.18
CA ASN A 110 -23.71 12.08 0.90
C ASN A 110 -24.21 10.64 1.11
N PRO A 111 -23.36 9.69 1.52
CA PRO A 111 -23.75 8.29 1.72
C PRO A 111 -24.97 8.06 2.63
N SER A 112 -25.13 8.89 3.68
CA SER A 112 -26.25 8.82 4.61
C SER A 112 -27.60 9.17 3.96
N GLN A 113 -27.59 10.07 2.97
CA GLN A 113 -28.79 10.49 2.23
C GLN A 113 -29.32 9.35 1.35
N LEU A 114 -28.46 8.42 0.95
CA LEU A 114 -28.81 7.29 0.09
C LEU A 114 -29.32 6.06 0.86
N GLN A 115 -29.48 6.15 2.19
CA GLN A 115 -29.86 5.00 3.02
C GLN A 115 -31.25 4.42 2.65
N PHE A 116 -32.15 5.23 2.09
CA PHE A 116 -33.46 4.76 1.60
C PHE A 116 -33.34 3.64 0.56
N ILE A 117 -32.23 3.56 -0.19
CA ILE A 117 -31.99 2.50 -1.18
C ILE A 117 -32.03 1.12 -0.52
N VAL A 118 -31.45 1.00 0.68
CA VAL A 118 -31.44 -0.26 1.44
C VAL A 118 -32.85 -0.63 1.90
N ASN A 119 -33.64 0.36 2.31
CA ASN A 119 -34.98 0.16 2.84
C ASN A 119 -36.01 -0.18 1.75
N LEU A 120 -35.84 0.34 0.54
CA LEU A 120 -36.76 0.14 -0.58
C LEU A 120 -36.39 -1.06 -1.48
N TYR A 121 -35.21 -1.65 -1.30
CA TYR A 121 -34.79 -2.78 -2.12
C TYR A 121 -35.69 -4.00 -1.96
N ARG A 122 -36.11 -4.56 -3.09
CA ARG A 122 -36.80 -5.86 -3.20
C ARG A 122 -36.07 -6.72 -4.23
N PRO A 123 -36.01 -8.06 -4.07
CA PRO A 123 -35.27 -8.93 -4.99
C PRO A 123 -35.69 -8.80 -6.46
N GLU A 124 -36.94 -8.41 -6.72
CA GLU A 124 -37.51 -8.22 -8.06
C GLU A 124 -36.87 -7.03 -8.80
N LEU A 125 -36.31 -6.05 -8.07
CA LEU A 125 -35.70 -4.83 -8.61
C LEU A 125 -34.21 -5.00 -8.91
N TYR A 126 -33.72 -6.23 -9.04
CA TYR A 126 -32.29 -6.50 -9.14
C TYR A 126 -31.63 -5.79 -10.34
N GLN A 127 -32.29 -5.75 -11.49
CA GLN A 127 -31.74 -5.15 -12.71
C GLN A 127 -31.64 -3.63 -12.60
N GLU A 128 -32.67 -2.99 -12.08
CA GLU A 128 -32.72 -1.56 -11.82
C GLU A 128 -31.70 -1.17 -10.75
N MET A 129 -31.58 -1.99 -9.70
CA MET A 129 -30.61 -1.77 -8.63
C MET A 129 -29.17 -1.87 -9.14
N LEU A 130 -28.88 -2.73 -10.11
CA LEU A 130 -27.55 -2.82 -10.71
C LEU A 130 -27.13 -1.49 -11.36
N GLN A 131 -28.06 -0.78 -12.01
CA GLN A 131 -27.80 0.55 -12.58
C GLN A 131 -27.55 1.60 -11.51
N VAL A 132 -28.32 1.57 -10.42
CA VAL A 132 -28.14 2.46 -9.26
C VAL A 132 -26.78 2.22 -8.61
N VAL A 133 -26.44 0.96 -8.34
CA VAL A 133 -25.15 0.58 -7.74
C VAL A 133 -23.98 1.03 -8.60
N ASN A 134 -24.08 0.92 -9.92
CA ASN A 134 -23.02 1.37 -10.83
C ASN A 134 -22.77 2.89 -10.78
N ALA A 135 -23.78 3.69 -10.41
CA ALA A 135 -23.65 5.13 -10.22
C ALA A 135 -23.05 5.54 -8.86
N LEU A 136 -22.97 4.62 -7.89
CA LEU A 136 -22.43 4.92 -6.56
C LEU A 136 -20.91 5.07 -6.57
N ASN A 137 -20.41 5.95 -5.70
CA ASN A 137 -18.99 6.07 -5.37
C ASN A 137 -18.58 5.05 -4.29
N LEU A 138 -17.28 4.95 -4.02
CA LEU A 138 -16.72 3.97 -3.09
C LEU A 138 -17.29 4.14 -1.67
N GLU A 139 -17.30 5.37 -1.15
CA GLU A 139 -17.82 5.70 0.18
C GLU A 139 -19.29 5.31 0.36
N SER A 140 -20.12 5.55 -0.67
CA SER A 140 -21.54 5.16 -0.64
C SER A 140 -21.70 3.64 -0.65
N CYS A 141 -20.92 2.91 -1.46
CA CYS A 141 -20.96 1.45 -1.47
C CYS A 141 -20.59 0.85 -0.11
N GLU A 142 -19.53 1.35 0.52
CA GLU A 142 -19.07 0.87 1.84
C GLU A 142 -20.08 1.18 2.94
N TYR A 143 -20.59 2.42 2.98
CA TYR A 143 -21.60 2.83 3.94
C TYR A 143 -22.87 1.97 3.81
N LEU A 144 -23.43 1.84 2.60
CA LEU A 144 -24.66 1.08 2.39
C LEU A 144 -24.48 -0.43 2.61
N ALA A 145 -23.29 -0.99 2.28
CA ALA A 145 -22.96 -2.38 2.58
C ALA A 145 -22.97 -2.68 4.09
N SER A 146 -22.54 -1.73 4.92
CA SER A 146 -22.57 -1.85 6.39
C SER A 146 -23.99 -1.77 6.98
N ARG A 147 -24.92 -1.12 6.27
CA ARG A 147 -26.29 -0.86 6.73
C ARG A 147 -27.33 -1.85 6.20
N THR A 148 -26.99 -2.68 5.22
CA THR A 148 -27.91 -3.69 4.66
C THR A 148 -27.75 -5.06 5.33
N ALA A 149 -28.88 -5.68 5.70
CA ALA A 149 -28.94 -7.09 6.13
C ALA A 149 -29.16 -8.05 4.95
N ASN A 150 -29.53 -7.54 3.77
CA ASN A 150 -29.80 -8.35 2.59
C ASN A 150 -28.48 -8.82 1.93
N SER A 151 -28.28 -10.13 1.83
CA SER A 151 -27.04 -10.73 1.32
C SER A 151 -26.78 -10.44 -0.16
N GLN A 152 -27.83 -10.41 -0.99
CA GLN A 152 -27.73 -10.13 -2.42
C GLN A 152 -27.34 -8.68 -2.68
N LEU A 153 -28.00 -7.74 -1.99
CA LEU A 153 -27.68 -6.31 -2.10
C LEU A 153 -26.28 -6.01 -1.53
N ARG A 154 -25.92 -6.62 -0.39
CA ARG A 154 -24.57 -6.50 0.18
C ARG A 154 -23.50 -6.98 -0.80
N LYS A 155 -23.77 -8.05 -1.54
CA LYS A 155 -22.87 -8.58 -2.57
C LYS A 155 -22.67 -7.58 -3.70
N LEU A 156 -23.74 -6.98 -4.22
CA LEU A 156 -23.66 -5.94 -5.26
C LEU A 156 -22.79 -4.75 -4.83
N PHE A 157 -22.99 -4.24 -3.61
CA PHE A 157 -22.16 -3.12 -3.11
C PHE A 157 -20.69 -3.51 -2.97
N LYS A 158 -20.39 -4.72 -2.48
CA LYS A 158 -19.01 -5.21 -2.35
C LYS A 158 -18.34 -5.42 -3.71
N GLU A 159 -19.04 -6.00 -4.67
CA GLU A 159 -18.54 -6.19 -6.04
C GLU A 159 -18.20 -4.85 -6.68
N ARG A 160 -19.11 -3.88 -6.61
CA ARG A 160 -18.87 -2.53 -7.14
C ARG A 160 -17.72 -1.82 -6.42
N SER A 161 -17.65 -1.92 -5.09
CA SER A 161 -16.56 -1.36 -4.30
C SER A 161 -15.20 -1.94 -4.74
N ASN A 162 -15.12 -3.26 -4.93
CA ASN A 162 -13.93 -3.92 -5.46
C ASN A 162 -13.59 -3.46 -6.89
N ASP A 163 -14.59 -3.32 -7.76
CA ASP A 163 -14.40 -2.83 -9.13
C ASP A 163 -13.90 -1.38 -9.18
N LEU A 164 -14.42 -0.51 -8.30
CA LEU A 164 -13.98 0.87 -8.15
C LEU A 164 -12.54 0.94 -7.64
N MET A 165 -12.19 0.14 -6.63
CA MET A 165 -10.81 0.06 -6.14
C MET A 165 -9.85 -0.46 -7.23
N ALA A 166 -10.26 -1.50 -7.97
CA ALA A 166 -9.48 -2.05 -9.07
C ALA A 166 -9.29 -1.03 -10.21
N SER A 167 -10.34 -0.30 -10.56
CA SER A 167 -10.30 0.74 -11.60
C SER A 167 -9.44 1.92 -11.18
N ARG A 168 -9.55 2.36 -9.92
CA ARG A 168 -8.68 3.40 -9.34
C ARG A 168 -7.21 2.97 -9.38
N LYS A 169 -6.90 1.73 -8.98
CA LYS A 169 -5.52 1.21 -9.08
C LYS A 169 -5.01 1.19 -10.52
N ARG A 170 -5.88 0.88 -11.49
CA ARG A 170 -5.53 0.92 -12.91
C ARG A 170 -5.31 2.34 -13.43
N GLU A 171 -6.18 3.28 -13.10
CA GLU A 171 -6.10 4.68 -13.57
C GLU A 171 -4.89 5.41 -12.98
N TYR A 172 -4.66 5.29 -11.67
CA TYR A 172 -3.60 6.02 -10.98
C TYR A 172 -2.22 5.39 -11.17
N TYR A 173 -2.14 4.06 -11.30
CA TYR A 173 -0.87 3.33 -11.25
C TYR A 173 -0.64 2.40 -12.44
N GLY A 174 -1.56 2.35 -13.41
CA GLY A 174 -1.46 1.46 -14.57
C GLY A 174 -1.62 -0.04 -14.25
N PHE A 175 -1.99 -0.40 -13.02
CA PHE A 175 -2.10 -1.80 -12.61
C PHE A 175 -3.39 -2.44 -13.12
N ASP A 176 -3.27 -3.43 -14.01
CA ASP A 176 -4.38 -4.29 -14.36
C ASP A 176 -4.37 -5.58 -13.50
N PRO A 177 -5.29 -5.72 -12.53
CA PRO A 177 -5.36 -6.93 -11.69
C PRO A 177 -5.75 -8.20 -12.48
N ARG A 178 -6.22 -8.07 -13.74
CA ARG A 178 -6.56 -9.19 -14.62
C ARG A 178 -5.35 -9.80 -15.33
N VAL A 179 -4.21 -9.09 -15.34
CA VAL A 179 -2.96 -9.61 -15.91
C VAL A 179 -2.31 -10.53 -14.88
N LYS A 180 -1.97 -11.76 -15.29
CA LYS A 180 -1.21 -12.69 -14.44
C LYS A 180 0.07 -11.98 -14.01
N ARG A 181 0.24 -11.82 -12.69
CA ARG A 181 1.42 -11.17 -12.11
C ARG A 181 2.64 -12.02 -12.41
N ASP A 182 3.66 -11.41 -12.99
CA ASP A 182 4.98 -12.04 -13.04
C ASP A 182 5.50 -12.19 -11.62
N ASN A 183 6.07 -13.37 -11.31
CA ASN A 183 6.70 -13.58 -10.03
C ASN A 183 8.03 -12.83 -10.00
N PHE A 184 8.10 -11.76 -9.21
CA PHE A 184 9.30 -10.96 -9.00
C PHE A 184 9.78 -11.16 -7.55
N PRO A 185 10.54 -12.24 -7.28
CA PRO A 185 10.94 -12.59 -5.93
C PRO A 185 11.98 -11.61 -5.37
N GLY A 186 12.08 -11.58 -4.05
CA GLY A 186 13.12 -10.91 -3.25
C GLY A 186 13.12 -11.48 -1.83
N ILE A 187 13.99 -10.96 -0.95
CA ILE A 187 14.13 -11.45 0.44
C ILE A 187 12.85 -11.32 1.29
N TYR A 188 11.93 -10.44 0.90
CA TYR A 188 10.65 -10.19 1.58
C TYR A 188 9.42 -10.80 0.88
N GLY A 189 9.64 -11.60 -0.17
CA GLY A 189 8.58 -12.15 -1.00
C GLY A 189 8.45 -11.45 -2.35
N ASN A 190 7.24 -11.38 -2.90
CA ASN A 190 7.01 -10.82 -4.23
C ASN A 190 6.98 -9.28 -4.19
N LYS A 191 7.89 -8.63 -4.93
CA LYS A 191 8.02 -7.18 -4.96
C LYS A 191 6.77 -6.46 -5.44
N THR A 192 6.08 -6.99 -6.45
CA THR A 192 4.84 -6.38 -6.97
C THR A 192 3.78 -6.30 -5.88
N ASP A 193 3.64 -7.36 -5.09
CA ASP A 193 2.69 -7.39 -3.98
C ASP A 193 3.07 -6.40 -2.87
N ILE A 194 4.38 -6.26 -2.59
CA ILE A 194 4.90 -5.32 -1.60
C ILE A 194 4.67 -3.87 -2.05
N ILE A 195 4.94 -3.53 -3.32
CA ILE A 195 4.69 -2.19 -3.88
C ILE A 195 3.20 -1.85 -3.79
N LEU A 196 2.32 -2.79 -4.11
CA LEU A 196 0.87 -2.57 -3.99
C LEU A 196 0.47 -2.32 -2.54
N LYS A 197 1.06 -3.03 -1.57
CA LYS A 197 0.84 -2.75 -0.14
C LYS A 197 1.34 -1.36 0.26
N ALA A 198 2.51 -0.95 -0.23
CA ALA A 198 3.05 0.39 0.02
C ALA A 198 2.08 1.48 -0.49
N LEU A 199 1.55 1.31 -1.71
CA LEU A 199 0.56 2.23 -2.28
C LEU A 199 -0.74 2.27 -1.47
N ASP A 200 -1.21 1.12 -0.98
CA ASP A 200 -2.40 1.04 -0.13
C ASP A 200 -2.17 1.75 1.21
N PHE A 201 -1.00 1.60 1.84
CA PHE A 201 -0.63 2.35 3.04
C PHE A 201 -0.53 3.85 2.78
N LEU A 202 0.06 4.26 1.65
CA LEU A 202 0.12 5.67 1.26
C LEU A 202 -1.27 6.28 1.06
N ASP A 203 -2.20 5.57 0.42
CA ASP A 203 -3.58 6.04 0.26
C ASP A 203 -4.31 6.16 1.61
N GLN A 204 -4.13 5.17 2.49
CA GLN A 204 -4.69 5.19 3.84
C GLN A 204 -4.13 6.34 4.67
N SER A 205 -2.85 6.67 4.47
CA SER A 205 -2.15 7.72 5.21
C SER A 205 -2.51 9.17 4.81
N ARG A 206 -3.41 9.37 3.84
CA ARG A 206 -3.84 10.71 3.40
C ARG A 206 -4.45 11.50 4.56
N ALA A 207 -4.08 12.78 4.66
CA ALA A 207 -4.56 13.67 5.73
C ALA A 207 -6.09 13.76 5.80
N THR A 208 -6.79 13.64 4.67
CA THR A 208 -8.26 13.66 4.58
C THR A 208 -8.93 12.51 5.32
N ASN A 209 -8.22 11.41 5.58
CA ASN A 209 -8.79 10.22 6.21
C ASN A 209 -8.80 10.31 7.75
N TYR A 210 -8.11 11.30 8.32
CA TYR A 210 -7.94 11.44 9.77
C TYR A 210 -8.55 12.73 10.28
N LYS A 211 -9.17 12.66 11.47
CA LYS A 211 -9.67 13.85 12.18
C LYS A 211 -8.52 14.76 12.62
N ASP A 212 -7.42 14.16 13.04
CA ASP A 212 -6.15 14.85 13.31
C ASP A 212 -5.11 14.45 12.24
N PRO A 213 -4.82 15.34 11.27
CA PRO A 213 -3.81 15.10 10.25
C PRO A 213 -2.40 14.87 10.78
N TYR A 214 -2.10 15.17 12.03
CA TYR A 214 -0.78 14.98 12.65
C TYR A 214 -0.80 13.94 13.77
N GLY A 215 -1.89 13.17 13.88
CA GLY A 215 -2.06 12.12 14.87
C GLY A 215 -1.19 10.88 14.60
N SER A 216 -0.91 10.14 15.66
CA SER A 216 -0.03 8.97 15.66
C SER A 216 -0.46 7.85 14.71
N GLU A 217 -1.77 7.66 14.50
CA GLU A 217 -2.32 6.65 13.58
C GLU A 217 -1.87 6.89 12.14
N ARG A 218 -1.86 8.15 11.68
CA ARG A 218 -1.41 8.51 10.34
C ARG A 218 0.09 8.29 10.20
N PHE A 219 0.88 8.69 11.20
CA PHE A 219 2.32 8.47 11.22
C PHE A 219 2.67 6.98 11.15
N ALA A 220 1.93 6.14 11.88
CA ALA A 220 2.10 4.71 11.83
C ALA A 220 1.89 4.17 10.40
N MET A 221 0.82 4.60 9.70
CA MET A 221 0.60 4.19 8.31
C MET A 221 1.70 4.68 7.35
N TYR A 222 2.25 5.88 7.55
CA TYR A 222 3.41 6.35 6.77
C TYR A 222 4.67 5.50 7.02
N LEU A 223 4.91 5.07 8.25
CA LEU A 223 6.03 4.20 8.59
C LEU A 223 5.88 2.80 7.97
N GLU A 224 4.66 2.24 7.97
CA GLU A 224 4.36 0.97 7.28
C GLU A 224 4.55 1.11 5.76
N ALA A 225 4.17 2.25 5.18
CA ALA A 225 4.45 2.54 3.77
C ALA A 225 5.97 2.59 3.49
N ALA A 226 6.73 3.31 4.32
CA ALA A 226 8.19 3.41 4.18
C ALA A 226 8.87 2.04 4.31
N GLU A 227 8.43 1.21 5.25
CA GLU A 227 8.94 -0.16 5.40
C GLU A 227 8.64 -1.01 4.15
N ALA A 228 7.41 -0.95 3.63
CA ALA A 228 7.07 -1.67 2.41
C ALA A 228 7.92 -1.21 1.21
N VAL A 229 8.22 0.09 1.10
CA VAL A 229 9.14 0.63 0.07
C VAL A 229 10.55 0.04 0.23
N PHE A 230 11.10 0.00 1.44
CA PHE A 230 12.38 -0.69 1.69
C PHE A 230 12.33 -2.17 1.29
N GLN A 231 11.28 -2.89 1.70
CA GLN A 231 11.11 -4.31 1.39
C GLN A 231 10.98 -4.59 -0.12
N ALA A 232 10.48 -3.63 -0.89
CA ALA A 232 10.42 -3.71 -2.35
C ALA A 232 11.79 -3.56 -3.05
N GLY A 233 12.83 -3.17 -2.31
CA GLY A 233 14.17 -2.89 -2.86
C GLY A 233 14.34 -1.42 -3.27
N LEU A 234 13.66 -0.49 -2.60
CA LEU A 234 13.77 0.96 -2.83
C LEU A 234 14.34 1.64 -1.58
N PRO A 235 15.59 1.34 -1.17
CA PRO A 235 16.11 1.86 0.08
C PRO A 235 16.32 3.39 0.04
N GLU A 236 16.56 3.99 -1.13
CA GLU A 236 16.79 5.44 -1.25
C GLU A 236 15.48 6.22 -1.06
N ASP A 237 14.43 5.79 -1.76
CA ASP A 237 13.08 6.33 -1.58
C ASP A 237 12.58 6.14 -0.15
N CYS A 238 12.85 4.98 0.46
CA CYS A 238 12.53 4.75 1.87
C CYS A 238 13.23 5.77 2.78
N LEU A 239 14.53 6.01 2.61
CA LEU A 239 15.25 7.00 3.42
C LEU A 239 14.67 8.40 3.20
N ALA A 240 14.38 8.79 1.97
CA ALA A 240 13.76 10.08 1.66
C ALA A 240 12.40 10.25 2.36
N MET A 241 11.54 9.23 2.29
CA MET A 241 10.27 9.22 3.02
C MET A 241 10.46 9.36 4.54
N LEU A 242 11.45 8.68 5.11
CA LEU A 242 11.73 8.76 6.54
C LEU A 242 12.28 10.11 6.96
N LEU A 243 13.10 10.76 6.12
CA LEU A 243 13.59 12.11 6.37
C LEU A 243 12.44 13.11 6.42
N ASP A 244 11.55 13.08 5.43
CA ASP A 244 10.39 13.97 5.38
C ASP A 244 9.47 13.73 6.58
N LEU A 245 9.17 12.45 6.87
CA LEU A 245 8.33 12.08 7.99
C LEU A 245 8.94 12.48 9.34
N TYR A 246 10.25 12.32 9.50
CA TYR A 246 10.94 12.69 10.73
C TYR A 246 10.99 14.20 10.94
N GLN A 247 11.17 14.99 9.88
CA GLN A 247 11.05 16.45 9.96
C GLN A 247 9.64 16.88 10.39
N ASP A 248 8.60 16.26 9.85
CA ASP A 248 7.23 16.51 10.25
C ASP A 248 6.98 16.10 11.71
N TYR A 249 7.48 14.94 12.12
CA TYR A 249 7.42 14.46 13.50
C TYR A 249 8.07 15.45 14.48
N GLN A 250 9.28 15.95 14.17
CA GLN A 250 9.98 16.94 15.00
C GLN A 250 9.25 18.29 15.08
N ARG A 251 8.66 18.76 13.98
CA ARG A 251 8.07 20.11 13.89
C ARG A 251 6.64 20.18 14.41
N LYS A 252 5.86 19.12 14.21
CA LYS A 252 4.38 19.16 14.30
C LYS A 252 3.79 18.16 15.28
N SER A 253 4.56 17.14 15.68
CA SER A 253 4.06 15.99 16.43
C SER A 253 4.94 15.64 17.62
N ARG A 254 5.22 16.62 18.50
CA ARG A 254 5.35 16.26 19.92
C ARG A 254 3.97 15.86 20.39
N LEU A 255 3.64 14.59 20.15
CA LEU A 255 2.36 13.99 20.48
C LEU A 255 2.05 14.27 21.94
N VAL A 256 0.80 14.64 22.19
CA VAL A 256 0.33 15.01 23.52
C VAL A 256 0.41 13.82 24.51
N ASP A 257 0.54 12.60 23.99
CA ASP A 257 0.70 11.34 24.73
C ASP A 257 2.11 10.72 24.57
N LEU A 258 2.80 10.55 25.70
CA LEU A 258 4.12 9.93 25.82
C LEU A 258 4.16 8.49 25.28
N LEU A 259 3.07 7.72 25.42
CA LEU A 259 3.03 6.32 24.98
C LEU A 259 3.00 6.21 23.45
N GLU A 260 2.30 7.12 22.78
CA GLU A 260 2.25 7.17 21.33
C GLU A 260 3.58 7.64 20.75
N ASP A 261 4.21 8.62 21.41
CA ASP A 261 5.54 9.11 21.05
C ASP A 261 6.61 8.01 21.12
N GLU A 262 6.60 7.23 22.21
CA GLU A 262 7.52 6.10 22.36
C GLU A 262 7.30 5.02 21.28
N LYS A 263 6.04 4.74 20.92
CA LYS A 263 5.72 3.77 19.88
C LYS A 263 6.27 4.21 18.51
N ILE A 264 6.11 5.48 18.16
CA ILE A 264 6.63 6.04 16.90
C ILE A 264 8.16 6.03 16.90
N HIS A 265 8.77 6.44 18.01
CA HIS A 265 10.23 6.44 18.17
C HIS A 265 10.83 5.03 17.99
N ARG A 266 10.21 4.02 18.59
CA ARG A 266 10.60 2.61 18.42
C ARG A 266 10.46 2.15 16.97
N SER A 267 9.39 2.54 16.27
CA SER A 267 9.19 2.20 14.86
C SER A 267 10.24 2.86 13.96
N PHE A 268 10.55 4.15 14.16
CA PHE A 268 11.67 4.81 13.47
C PHE A 268 12.99 4.09 13.74
N SER A 269 13.31 3.82 15.01
CA SER A 269 14.54 3.13 15.40
C SER A 269 14.68 1.76 14.72
N ARG A 270 13.58 0.98 14.67
CA ARG A 270 13.52 -0.35 14.03
C ARG A 270 13.74 -0.29 12.51
N LEU A 271 13.27 0.76 11.84
CA LEU A 271 13.40 0.89 10.40
C LEU A 271 14.76 1.51 10.02
N LEU A 272 15.18 2.56 10.72
CA LEU A 272 16.45 3.24 10.49
C LEU A 272 17.66 2.33 10.72
N ARG A 273 17.61 1.42 11.71
CA ARG A 273 18.67 0.40 11.90
C ARG A 273 18.84 -0.56 10.71
N GLN A 274 17.88 -0.62 9.78
CA GLN A 274 17.98 -1.41 8.55
C GLN A 274 18.37 -0.51 7.37
N VAL A 275 17.67 0.63 7.23
CA VAL A 275 17.79 1.50 6.06
C VAL A 275 19.12 2.25 6.02
N ILE A 276 19.57 2.85 7.14
CA ILE A 276 20.80 3.66 7.16
C ILE A 276 22.04 2.83 6.84
N PRO A 277 22.26 1.66 7.47
CA PRO A 277 23.43 0.84 7.14
C PRO A 277 23.46 0.43 5.67
N TRP A 278 22.31 0.05 5.11
CA TRP A 278 22.21 -0.27 3.69
C TRP A 278 22.53 0.93 2.81
N GLN A 279 21.93 2.09 3.07
CA GLN A 279 22.22 3.30 2.32
C GLN A 279 23.71 3.67 2.32
N SER A 280 24.36 3.43 3.45
CA SER A 280 25.78 3.71 3.61
C SER A 280 26.63 2.74 2.79
N LEU A 281 26.28 1.45 2.78
CA LEU A 281 26.91 0.44 1.91
C LEU A 281 26.74 0.78 0.42
N LEU A 282 25.58 1.30 0.02
CA LEU A 282 25.30 1.64 -1.38
C LEU A 282 26.09 2.87 -1.85
N ARG A 283 26.11 3.94 -1.05
CA ARG A 283 26.69 5.22 -1.45
C ARG A 283 28.19 5.31 -1.23
N GLN A 284 28.71 4.63 -0.21
CA GLN A 284 30.11 4.78 0.20
C GLN A 284 30.70 3.43 0.62
N THR A 285 30.83 2.51 -0.35
CA THR A 285 31.29 1.12 -0.15
C THR A 285 32.61 0.97 0.63
N LEU A 286 33.54 1.93 0.50
CA LEU A 286 34.84 1.86 1.18
C LEU A 286 34.84 2.44 2.61
N ASN A 287 33.84 3.24 2.96
CA ASN A 287 33.71 3.84 4.30
C ASN A 287 32.23 4.02 4.67
N PRO A 288 31.47 2.91 4.76
CA PRO A 288 30.06 2.98 5.11
C PRO A 288 29.84 3.30 6.60
N TYR A 289 30.81 3.07 7.49
CA TYR A 289 30.66 3.43 8.90
C TYR A 289 30.47 4.94 9.07
N ASP A 290 31.38 5.74 8.53
CA ASP A 290 31.34 7.20 8.69
C ASP A 290 30.09 7.80 8.04
N MET A 291 29.63 7.22 6.92
CA MET A 291 28.41 7.64 6.25
C MET A 291 27.18 7.35 7.12
N ALA A 292 27.09 6.16 7.71
CA ALA A 292 25.97 5.79 8.57
C ALA A 292 25.93 6.68 9.83
N ASP A 293 27.09 6.92 10.45
CA ASP A 293 27.17 7.74 11.65
C ASP A 293 26.74 9.19 11.37
N LYS A 294 27.20 9.77 10.25
CA LYS A 294 26.75 11.09 9.78
C LYS A 294 25.25 11.12 9.52
N LEU A 295 24.70 10.11 8.85
CA LEU A 295 23.26 10.06 8.56
C LEU A 295 22.43 10.10 9.85
N TYR A 296 22.83 9.34 10.87
CA TYR A 296 22.16 9.40 12.16
C TYR A 296 22.31 10.76 12.84
N LEU A 297 23.52 11.31 12.89
CA LEU A 297 23.81 12.56 13.62
C LEU A 297 23.15 13.77 12.97
N ASP A 298 23.24 13.88 11.65
CA ASP A 298 22.81 15.07 10.92
C ASP A 298 21.29 15.08 10.69
N PHE A 299 20.69 13.91 10.46
CA PHE A 299 19.28 13.83 10.07
C PHE A 299 18.35 13.22 11.12
N PHE A 300 18.86 12.39 12.04
CA PHE A 300 18.04 11.72 13.06
C PHE A 300 18.60 11.88 14.49
N PRO A 301 18.91 13.11 14.96
CA PRO A 301 19.66 13.35 16.19
C PRO A 301 18.98 12.85 17.48
N LEU A 302 17.66 12.65 17.47
CA LEU A 302 16.92 12.12 18.63
C LEU A 302 16.74 10.59 18.60
N ILE A 303 17.11 9.94 17.50
CA ILE A 303 17.05 8.49 17.38
C ILE A 303 18.39 7.90 17.82
N THR A 304 18.34 6.92 18.71
CA THR A 304 19.54 6.21 19.15
C THR A 304 20.12 5.39 17.99
N ARG A 305 21.38 5.67 17.64
CA ARG A 305 22.17 4.89 16.70
C ARG A 305 22.21 3.42 17.11
N ASP A 306 22.04 2.49 16.18
CA ASP A 306 22.23 1.06 16.48
C ASP A 306 23.72 0.72 16.50
N PRO A 307 24.33 0.47 17.69
CA PRO A 307 25.77 0.25 17.78
C PRO A 307 26.19 -1.07 17.13
N GLY A 308 25.30 -2.08 17.10
CA GLY A 308 25.55 -3.35 16.42
C GLY A 308 25.77 -3.15 14.93
N SER A 309 24.80 -2.53 14.25
CA SER A 309 24.90 -2.23 12.82
C SER A 309 26.14 -1.41 12.47
N LEU A 310 26.49 -0.39 13.27
CA LEU A 310 27.70 0.40 13.06
C LEU A 310 28.97 -0.47 13.18
N LYS A 311 29.07 -1.35 14.19
CA LYS A 311 30.21 -2.29 14.30
C LYS A 311 30.30 -3.24 13.10
N TYR A 312 29.16 -3.71 12.58
CA TYR A 312 29.10 -4.50 11.34
C TYR A 312 29.66 -3.72 10.13
N LEU A 313 29.31 -2.44 9.96
CA LEU A 313 29.85 -1.61 8.88
C LEU A 313 31.37 -1.43 8.99
N SER A 314 31.88 -1.24 10.21
CA SER A 314 33.34 -1.15 10.42
C SER A 314 34.05 -2.50 10.15
N LEU A 315 33.38 -3.62 10.41
CA LEU A 315 33.88 -4.96 10.03
C LEU A 315 33.88 -5.13 8.50
N TYR A 316 32.84 -4.64 7.81
CA TYR A 316 32.78 -4.67 6.36
C TYR A 316 33.95 -3.95 5.70
N GLU A 317 34.36 -2.78 6.20
CA GLU A 317 35.53 -2.05 5.70
C GLU A 317 36.80 -2.91 5.71
N SER A 318 37.04 -3.64 6.82
CA SER A 318 38.16 -4.58 6.92
C SER A 318 37.99 -5.75 5.95
N ILE A 319 36.79 -6.31 5.85
CA ILE A 319 36.52 -7.43 4.95
C ILE A 319 36.79 -7.05 3.49
N THR A 320 36.29 -5.90 3.07
CA THR A 320 36.49 -5.36 1.72
C THR A 320 37.96 -5.05 1.45
N ALA A 321 38.68 -4.49 2.42
CA ALA A 321 40.14 -4.29 2.30
C ALA A 321 40.89 -5.62 2.12
N GLY A 322 40.48 -6.67 2.85
CA GLY A 322 41.03 -8.02 2.74
C GLY A 322 40.73 -8.68 1.38
N LEU A 323 39.50 -8.59 0.91
CA LEU A 323 39.09 -9.14 -0.41
C LEU A 323 39.82 -8.45 -1.57
N ASN A 324 40.09 -7.15 -1.44
CA ASN A 324 40.86 -6.38 -2.40
C ASN A 324 42.39 -6.52 -2.23
N GLN A 325 42.84 -7.39 -1.32
CA GLN A 325 44.27 -7.64 -1.01
C GLN A 325 45.06 -6.38 -0.62
N LEU A 326 44.40 -5.39 -0.03
CA LEU A 326 45.02 -4.11 0.32
C LEU A 326 45.83 -4.16 1.63
N GLN A 327 45.61 -5.19 2.47
CA GLN A 327 46.20 -5.28 3.81
C GLN A 327 46.67 -6.70 4.16
N SER A 328 47.92 -6.82 4.60
CA SER A 328 48.44 -8.04 5.25
C SER A 328 47.93 -8.14 6.68
N ASN A 329 47.54 -9.34 7.13
CA ASN A 329 47.02 -9.66 8.47
C ASN A 329 45.58 -9.21 8.78
N ILE A 330 44.71 -9.07 7.77
CA ILE A 330 43.32 -8.62 7.94
C ILE A 330 42.51 -9.46 8.95
N ILE A 331 42.80 -10.76 9.07
CA ILE A 331 42.13 -11.67 10.02
C ILE A 331 42.30 -11.22 11.48
N TYR A 332 43.47 -10.69 11.83
CA TYR A 332 43.72 -10.18 13.19
C TYR A 332 42.91 -8.92 13.48
N GLU A 333 42.77 -8.01 12.50
CA GLU A 333 41.93 -6.83 12.64
C GLU A 333 40.45 -7.22 12.80
N ILE A 334 39.98 -8.17 11.99
CA ILE A 334 38.61 -8.70 12.09
C ILE A 334 38.37 -9.34 13.46
N TYR A 335 39.32 -10.11 14.00
CA TYR A 335 39.23 -10.65 15.36
C TYR A 335 39.07 -9.56 16.42
N LEU A 336 39.93 -8.53 16.38
CA LEU A 336 39.86 -7.43 17.34
C LEU A 336 38.51 -6.70 17.23
N LYS A 337 38.08 -6.32 16.03
CA LYS A 337 36.79 -5.63 15.83
C LYS A 337 35.59 -6.50 16.23
N SER A 338 35.57 -7.77 15.81
CA SER A 338 34.46 -8.69 16.08
C SER A 338 34.35 -9.10 17.54
N SER A 339 35.45 -9.14 18.29
CA SER A 339 35.40 -9.38 19.75
C SER A 339 34.56 -8.33 20.47
N THR A 340 34.64 -7.06 20.05
CA THR A 340 33.83 -5.99 20.63
C THR A 340 32.35 -6.09 20.25
N LEU A 341 32.00 -6.83 19.18
CA LEU A 341 30.60 -7.02 18.78
C LEU A 341 29.83 -7.81 19.84
N MET A 342 30.50 -8.70 20.59
CA MET A 342 29.89 -9.49 21.66
C MET A 342 29.30 -8.64 22.80
N GLU A 343 29.80 -7.40 22.98
CA GLU A 343 29.27 -6.46 23.97
C GLU A 343 27.85 -5.98 23.60
N VAL A 344 27.55 -5.90 22.30
CA VAL A 344 26.29 -5.34 21.77
C VAL A 344 25.37 -6.42 21.18
N ARG A 345 25.92 -7.60 20.86
CA ARG A 345 25.22 -8.78 20.34
C ARG A 345 25.69 -10.05 21.07
N PRO A 346 25.39 -10.21 22.36
CA PRO A 346 25.95 -11.29 23.19
C PRO A 346 25.46 -12.69 22.83
N TYR A 347 24.34 -12.80 22.12
CA TYR A 347 23.74 -14.07 21.70
C TYR A 347 24.24 -14.55 20.33
N GLU A 348 25.09 -13.77 19.66
CA GLU A 348 25.65 -14.15 18.38
C GLU A 348 26.88 -15.06 18.56
N PRO A 349 27.09 -16.03 17.65
CA PRO A 349 28.33 -16.77 17.65
C PRO A 349 29.51 -15.83 17.39
N PRO A 350 30.63 -15.95 18.13
CA PRO A 350 31.83 -15.19 17.84
C PRO A 350 32.31 -15.50 16.42
N TRP A 351 32.75 -14.49 15.68
CA TRP A 351 33.12 -14.66 14.27
C TRP A 351 34.41 -15.45 14.09
N ILE A 352 35.34 -15.29 15.02
CA ILE A 352 36.60 -16.03 15.08
C ILE A 352 37.09 -16.09 16.52
N GLU A 353 37.55 -17.26 16.94
CA GLU A 353 38.15 -17.50 18.25
C GLU A 353 39.67 -17.37 18.16
N GLN A 354 40.33 -17.12 19.30
CA GLN A 354 41.78 -16.89 19.31
C GLN A 354 42.57 -18.09 18.76
N GLU A 355 42.11 -19.31 19.04
CA GLU A 355 42.72 -20.56 18.55
C GLU A 355 42.53 -20.74 17.02
N GLU A 356 41.46 -20.17 16.47
CA GLU A 356 41.10 -20.23 15.04
C GLU A 356 41.92 -19.25 14.19
N LEU A 357 42.62 -18.28 14.80
CA LEU A 357 43.48 -17.32 14.08
C LEU A 357 44.55 -18.04 13.25
N GLU A 358 45.19 -19.04 13.85
CA GLU A 358 46.25 -19.83 13.22
C GLU A 358 45.66 -21.03 12.47
N THR A 359 44.79 -21.78 13.13
CA THR A 359 44.28 -23.08 12.65
C THR A 359 43.17 -22.97 11.60
N GLY A 360 42.51 -21.81 11.51
CA GLY A 360 41.32 -21.61 10.69
C GLY A 360 40.04 -22.07 11.39
N ILE A 361 38.89 -21.74 10.80
CA ILE A 361 37.56 -22.03 11.32
C ILE A 361 37.08 -23.35 10.73
N GLY A 362 36.72 -24.29 11.61
CA GLY A 362 36.19 -25.59 11.23
C GLY A 362 34.83 -25.51 10.53
N VAL A 363 34.50 -26.50 9.71
CA VAL A 363 33.25 -26.53 8.90
C VAL A 363 31.99 -26.39 9.75
N GLY A 364 31.94 -27.04 10.91
CA GLY A 364 30.80 -26.94 11.83
C GLY A 364 30.58 -25.51 12.34
N ARG A 365 31.65 -24.83 12.75
CA ARG A 365 31.64 -23.42 13.20
C ARG A 365 31.26 -22.47 12.06
N ALA A 366 31.83 -22.67 10.88
CA ALA A 366 31.49 -21.90 9.69
C ALA A 366 30.00 -22.03 9.34
N ARG A 367 29.43 -23.23 9.47
CA ARG A 367 27.99 -23.45 9.27
C ARG A 367 27.13 -22.79 10.35
N THR A 368 27.56 -22.76 11.61
CA THR A 368 26.88 -21.97 12.67
C THR A 368 26.86 -20.48 12.35
N LEU A 369 27.97 -19.92 11.86
CA LEU A 369 28.04 -18.52 11.44
C LEU A 369 27.10 -18.26 10.25
N PHE A 370 27.12 -19.12 9.25
CA PHE A 370 26.22 -19.01 8.10
C PHE A 370 24.74 -19.07 8.50
N GLN A 371 24.37 -19.98 9.41
CA GLN A 371 23.00 -20.05 9.95
C GLN A 371 22.60 -18.77 10.70
N SER A 372 23.53 -18.14 11.42
CA SER A 372 23.29 -16.83 12.05
C SER A 372 23.03 -15.74 11.02
N ALA A 373 23.79 -15.72 9.91
CA ALA A 373 23.53 -14.82 8.79
C ALA A 373 22.12 -15.06 8.20
N ALA A 374 21.78 -16.34 8.02
CA ALA A 374 20.51 -16.74 7.44
C ALA A 374 19.29 -16.31 8.26
N GLN A 375 19.37 -16.42 9.59
CA GLN A 375 18.28 -16.03 10.49
C GLN A 375 17.97 -14.53 10.48
N LYS A 376 18.95 -13.69 10.09
CA LYS A 376 18.82 -12.23 10.13
C LYS A 376 18.44 -11.61 8.79
N ILE A 377 18.43 -12.36 7.68
CA ILE A 377 18.33 -11.76 6.34
C ILE A 377 17.12 -10.85 6.14
N SER A 378 15.98 -11.18 6.76
CA SER A 378 14.78 -10.35 6.68
C SER A 378 14.78 -9.18 7.67
N SER A 379 15.43 -9.30 8.83
CA SER A 379 15.34 -8.29 9.89
C SER A 379 16.51 -7.30 9.90
N LEU A 380 17.70 -7.74 9.49
CA LEU A 380 18.96 -6.99 9.41
C LEU A 380 19.76 -7.47 8.19
N PRO A 381 19.27 -7.23 6.95
CA PRO A 381 19.88 -7.80 5.75
C PRO A 381 21.35 -7.38 5.56
N HIS A 382 21.75 -6.20 6.03
CA HIS A 382 23.12 -5.70 5.93
C HIS A 382 24.06 -6.51 6.83
N GLU A 383 23.64 -6.82 8.06
CA GLU A 383 24.42 -7.67 8.98
C GLU A 383 24.60 -9.07 8.38
N SER A 384 23.53 -9.63 7.82
CA SER A 384 23.59 -10.91 7.10
C SER A 384 24.58 -10.86 5.93
N PHE A 385 24.47 -9.86 5.06
CA PHE A 385 25.35 -9.70 3.90
C PHE A 385 26.81 -9.61 4.31
N ILE A 386 27.13 -8.78 5.30
CA ILE A 386 28.50 -8.59 5.80
C ILE A 386 29.06 -9.90 6.38
N LEU A 387 28.24 -10.69 7.07
CA LEU A 387 28.67 -11.99 7.58
C LEU A 387 28.92 -13.02 6.45
N ILE A 388 28.16 -12.96 5.36
CA ILE A 388 28.43 -13.77 4.16
C ILE A 388 29.72 -13.33 3.45
N GLU A 389 29.98 -12.03 3.37
CA GLU A 389 31.24 -11.47 2.85
C GLU A 389 32.44 -11.92 3.70
N TYR A 390 32.29 -11.94 5.03
CA TYR A 390 33.30 -12.49 5.94
C TYR A 390 33.60 -13.96 5.65
N LEU A 391 32.57 -14.79 5.50
CA LEU A 391 32.75 -16.21 5.16
C LEU A 391 33.44 -16.38 3.80
N ARG A 392 33.12 -15.54 2.82
CA ARG A 392 33.79 -15.52 1.51
C ARG A 392 35.27 -15.15 1.65
N LEU A 393 35.60 -14.11 2.41
CA LEU A 393 36.98 -13.75 2.70
C LEU A 393 37.74 -14.89 3.36
N GLY A 394 37.15 -15.52 4.37
CA GLY A 394 37.76 -16.67 5.06
C GLY A 394 38.02 -17.86 4.13
N PHE A 395 37.11 -18.12 3.19
CA PHE A 395 37.32 -19.12 2.13
C PHE A 395 38.50 -18.73 1.21
N MET A 396 38.55 -17.48 0.75
CA MET A 396 39.62 -16.98 -0.12
C MET A 396 41.00 -17.03 0.54
N LEU A 397 41.05 -16.76 1.84
CA LEU A 397 42.27 -16.85 2.65
C LEU A 397 42.60 -18.29 3.09
N LYS A 398 41.81 -19.28 2.68
CA LYS A 398 41.94 -20.69 3.10
C LYS A 398 41.89 -20.88 4.62
N LYS A 399 41.26 -19.94 5.33
CA LYS A 399 40.97 -20.03 6.76
C LYS A 399 39.64 -20.73 7.04
N ILE A 400 38.78 -20.86 6.02
CA ILE A 400 37.53 -21.62 6.09
C ILE A 400 37.54 -22.64 4.94
N SER A 401 37.17 -23.87 5.24
CA SER A 401 37.01 -24.95 4.24
C SER A 401 35.53 -25.36 4.13
N PRO A 402 34.65 -24.53 3.53
CA PRO A 402 33.23 -24.84 3.43
C PRO A 402 32.99 -26.05 2.51
N ASP A 403 31.93 -26.81 2.79
CA ASP A 403 31.47 -27.88 1.89
C ASP A 403 30.70 -27.31 0.69
N ALA A 404 30.54 -28.11 -0.36
CA ALA A 404 29.85 -27.69 -1.58
C ALA A 404 28.38 -27.27 -1.33
N ALA A 405 27.74 -27.84 -0.31
CA ALA A 405 26.39 -27.46 0.10
C ALA A 405 26.36 -26.03 0.64
N MET A 406 27.27 -25.69 1.57
CA MET A 406 27.40 -24.35 2.13
C MET A 406 27.74 -23.32 1.04
N ILE A 407 28.63 -23.64 0.09
CA ILE A 407 28.93 -22.74 -1.03
C ILE A 407 27.70 -22.52 -1.92
N SER A 408 26.92 -23.58 -2.17
CA SER A 408 25.67 -23.48 -2.94
C SER A 408 24.65 -22.60 -2.24
N GLU A 409 24.51 -22.74 -0.92
CA GLU A 409 23.64 -21.89 -0.10
C GLU A 409 24.14 -20.44 -0.09
N MET A 410 25.45 -20.19 0.07
CA MET A 410 26.02 -18.84 -0.02
C MET A 410 25.74 -18.19 -1.39
N MET A 411 25.89 -18.94 -2.49
CA MET A 411 25.55 -18.44 -3.84
C MET A 411 24.06 -18.11 -3.97
N GLU A 412 23.19 -18.92 -3.38
CA GLU A 412 21.75 -18.64 -3.33
C GLU A 412 21.43 -17.35 -2.56
N TYR A 413 22.15 -17.07 -1.47
CA TYR A 413 22.05 -15.81 -0.74
C TYR A 413 22.38 -14.59 -1.62
N TYR A 414 23.50 -14.65 -2.36
CA TYR A 414 23.87 -13.59 -3.31
C TYR A 414 22.81 -13.40 -4.40
N LEU A 415 22.28 -14.49 -4.95
CA LEU A 415 21.23 -14.45 -5.96
C LEU A 415 19.91 -13.88 -5.41
N LEU A 416 19.58 -14.16 -4.15
CA LEU A 416 18.38 -13.64 -3.50
C LEU A 416 18.52 -12.13 -3.21
N LEU A 417 19.69 -11.68 -2.76
CA LEU A 417 20.00 -10.26 -2.60
C LEU A 417 20.00 -9.52 -3.94
N TRP A 418 20.54 -10.12 -4.99
CA TRP A 418 20.44 -9.59 -6.36
C TRP A 418 18.98 -9.47 -6.83
N ASP A 419 18.16 -10.48 -6.58
CA ASP A 419 16.74 -10.45 -6.93
C ASP A 419 15.99 -9.35 -6.13
N TRP A 420 16.39 -9.06 -4.88
CA TRP A 420 15.87 -7.97 -4.06
C TRP A 420 16.36 -6.58 -4.50
N LEU A 421 17.65 -6.41 -4.79
CA LEU A 421 18.22 -5.15 -5.24
C LEU A 421 19.40 -5.46 -6.19
N PRO A 422 19.22 -5.34 -7.51
CA PRO A 422 20.20 -5.81 -8.49
C PRO A 422 21.42 -4.91 -8.52
N LEU A 423 22.44 -5.28 -7.74
CA LEU A 423 23.66 -4.52 -7.51
C LEU A 423 24.93 -5.34 -7.77
N PRO A 424 26.00 -4.73 -8.32
CA PRO A 424 27.25 -5.44 -8.56
C PRO A 424 27.89 -5.99 -7.29
N MET A 425 27.56 -5.42 -6.12
CA MET A 425 28.05 -5.92 -4.83
C MET A 425 27.48 -7.30 -4.45
N PHE A 426 26.32 -7.68 -5.00
CA PHE A 426 25.73 -9.00 -4.76
C PHE A 426 26.05 -10.00 -5.85
N MET A 427 26.29 -9.55 -7.08
CA MET A 427 26.73 -10.44 -8.15
C MET A 427 27.65 -9.70 -9.11
N ASN A 428 28.87 -10.21 -9.24
CA ASN A 428 29.88 -9.75 -10.18
C ASN A 428 30.79 -10.93 -10.58
N GLN A 429 31.73 -10.66 -11.48
CA GLN A 429 32.65 -11.69 -11.99
C GLN A 429 33.53 -12.31 -10.89
N ASP A 430 33.97 -11.53 -9.91
CA ASP A 430 34.80 -12.05 -8.81
C ASP A 430 34.01 -13.03 -7.95
N ILE A 431 32.79 -12.68 -7.56
CA ILE A 431 31.88 -13.57 -6.81
C ILE A 431 31.65 -14.87 -7.58
N TYR A 432 31.39 -14.77 -8.88
CA TYR A 432 31.17 -15.91 -9.75
C TYR A 432 32.40 -16.83 -9.78
N ILE A 433 33.59 -16.29 -10.09
CA ILE A 433 34.84 -17.05 -10.17
C ILE A 433 35.17 -17.73 -8.82
N GLN A 434 34.93 -17.03 -7.72
CA GLN A 434 35.26 -17.50 -6.37
C GLN A 434 34.31 -18.58 -5.86
N LEU A 435 33.02 -18.57 -6.22
CA LEU A 435 32.04 -19.48 -5.61
C LEU A 435 31.42 -20.47 -6.60
N ALA A 436 31.19 -20.08 -7.85
CA ALA A 436 30.46 -20.89 -8.82
C ALA A 436 31.07 -22.28 -9.07
N PRO A 437 32.41 -22.47 -9.17
CA PRO A 437 32.99 -23.79 -9.44
C PRO A 437 32.58 -24.88 -8.44
N TRP A 438 32.19 -24.49 -7.22
CA TRP A 438 31.81 -25.40 -6.14
C TRP A 438 30.31 -25.37 -5.79
N ALA A 439 29.54 -24.44 -6.39
CA ALA A 439 28.09 -24.35 -6.20
C ALA A 439 27.35 -25.40 -7.04
N ALA A 440 26.06 -25.63 -6.77
CA ALA A 440 25.22 -26.49 -7.60
C ALA A 440 24.95 -25.89 -8.99
N LYS A 441 24.70 -26.76 -9.99
CA LYS A 441 24.59 -26.39 -11.41
C LYS A 441 23.51 -25.32 -11.69
N SER A 442 22.41 -25.35 -10.95
CA SER A 442 21.33 -24.37 -11.10
C SER A 442 21.78 -22.96 -10.69
N GLN A 443 22.45 -22.82 -9.55
CA GLN A 443 23.00 -21.52 -9.11
C GLN A 443 24.11 -21.05 -10.06
N GLN A 444 24.97 -21.95 -10.52
CA GLN A 444 26.03 -21.63 -11.49
C GLN A 444 25.47 -21.01 -12.78
N GLN A 445 24.42 -21.62 -13.35
CA GLN A 445 23.81 -21.14 -14.59
C GLN A 445 23.18 -19.75 -14.40
N LYS A 446 22.44 -19.54 -13.29
CA LYS A 446 21.81 -18.25 -13.00
C LYS A 446 22.86 -17.15 -12.76
N ALA A 447 23.89 -17.42 -11.97
CA ALA A 447 24.97 -16.48 -11.69
C ALA A 447 25.73 -16.10 -12.97
N ARG A 448 26.05 -17.10 -13.81
CA ARG A 448 26.67 -16.87 -15.12
C ARG A 448 25.81 -15.98 -16.00
N GLN A 449 24.52 -16.27 -16.10
CA GLN A 449 23.60 -15.48 -16.91
C GLN A 449 23.56 -14.00 -16.46
N ILE A 450 23.57 -13.74 -15.15
CA ILE A 450 23.63 -12.37 -14.61
C ILE A 450 24.94 -11.69 -15.00
N CYS A 451 26.08 -12.38 -14.83
CA CYS A 451 27.40 -11.83 -15.13
C CYS A 451 27.58 -11.55 -16.64
N ASP A 452 27.10 -12.45 -17.51
CA ASP A 452 27.11 -12.27 -18.95
C ASP A 452 26.25 -11.04 -19.32
N LEU A 453 25.03 -10.93 -18.76
CA LEU A 453 24.16 -9.78 -18.98
C LEU A 453 24.78 -8.45 -18.51
N LEU A 454 25.41 -8.41 -17.34
CA LEU A 454 26.11 -7.24 -16.83
C LEU A 454 27.24 -6.77 -17.77
N SER A 455 27.91 -7.71 -18.42
CA SER A 455 28.99 -7.40 -19.37
C SER A 455 28.46 -6.93 -20.74
N GLU A 456 27.35 -7.52 -21.21
CA GLU A 456 26.82 -7.30 -22.56
C GLU A 456 25.82 -6.14 -22.67
N TYR A 457 25.05 -5.88 -21.62
CA TYR A 457 23.91 -4.96 -21.64
C TYR A 457 24.16 -3.71 -20.78
N LYS A 458 24.44 -2.61 -21.47
CA LYS A 458 24.37 -1.25 -20.91
C LYS A 458 22.97 -0.67 -21.10
N LEU A 459 22.61 0.33 -20.27
CA LEU A 459 21.31 1.00 -20.33
C LEU A 459 20.87 1.41 -21.75
N PRO A 460 21.70 2.02 -22.61
CA PRO A 460 21.26 2.41 -23.96
C PRO A 460 20.80 1.23 -24.81
N ARG A 461 21.49 0.09 -24.71
CA ARG A 461 21.15 -1.14 -25.46
C ARG A 461 19.85 -1.77 -24.95
N LEU A 462 19.62 -1.73 -23.64
CA LEU A 462 18.35 -2.20 -23.07
C LEU A 462 17.18 -1.31 -23.49
N LEU A 463 17.36 0.01 -23.49
CA LEU A 463 16.33 0.96 -23.95
C LEU A 463 16.00 0.77 -25.43
N GLU A 464 17.02 0.58 -26.27
CA GLU A 464 16.83 0.25 -27.69
C GLU A 464 16.00 -1.03 -27.86
N GLU A 465 16.29 -2.08 -27.09
CA GLU A 465 15.55 -3.34 -27.19
C GLU A 465 14.13 -3.24 -26.64
N ILE A 466 13.89 -2.47 -25.57
CA ILE A 466 12.53 -2.18 -25.09
C ILE A 466 11.72 -1.48 -26.17
N SER A 467 12.34 -0.52 -26.87
CA SER A 467 11.67 0.25 -27.91
C SER A 467 11.41 -0.57 -29.18
N SER A 468 12.32 -1.46 -29.56
CA SER A 468 12.26 -2.20 -30.82
C SER A 468 11.58 -3.57 -30.71
N ARG A 469 11.71 -4.25 -29.58
CA ARG A 469 11.25 -5.64 -29.35
C ARG A 469 10.76 -5.88 -27.90
N PRO A 470 9.73 -5.16 -27.44
CA PRO A 470 9.23 -5.28 -26.06
C PRO A 470 8.73 -6.69 -25.69
N GLU A 471 8.33 -7.51 -26.66
CA GLU A 471 7.91 -8.89 -26.48
C GLU A 471 9.00 -9.80 -25.90
N LEU A 472 10.28 -9.52 -26.18
CA LEU A 472 11.40 -10.30 -25.64
C LEU A 472 11.49 -10.18 -24.12
N LEU A 473 11.11 -9.03 -23.57
CA LEU A 473 11.05 -8.80 -22.13
C LEU A 473 9.81 -9.40 -21.47
N ARG A 474 8.81 -9.83 -22.23
CA ARG A 474 7.60 -10.50 -21.71
C ARG A 474 7.75 -12.02 -21.66
N MET A 475 8.81 -12.57 -22.26
CA MET A 475 9.09 -14.00 -22.21
C MET A 475 9.43 -14.44 -20.79
N LYS A 476 9.02 -15.67 -20.40
CA LYS A 476 9.27 -16.21 -19.05
C LYS A 476 10.76 -16.20 -18.69
N GLU A 477 11.62 -16.50 -19.67
CA GLU A 477 13.08 -16.62 -19.51
C GLU A 477 13.81 -15.28 -19.37
N ALA A 478 13.14 -14.16 -19.68
CA ALA A 478 13.73 -12.83 -19.59
C ALA A 478 13.81 -12.26 -18.15
N GLY A 479 13.60 -13.08 -17.12
CA GLY A 479 13.62 -12.66 -15.71
C GLY A 479 14.87 -11.89 -15.31
N PRO A 480 16.09 -12.42 -15.53
CA PRO A 480 17.33 -11.72 -15.21
C PRO A 480 17.51 -10.41 -15.98
N LYS A 481 17.02 -10.33 -17.21
CA LYS A 481 17.04 -9.10 -18.02
C LYS A 481 16.08 -8.04 -17.49
N ARG A 482 14.88 -8.45 -17.05
CA ARG A 482 13.94 -7.55 -16.37
C ARG A 482 14.51 -7.04 -15.05
N GLN A 483 15.24 -7.87 -14.30
CA GLN A 483 15.94 -7.44 -13.08
C GLN A 483 17.06 -6.46 -13.39
N LEU A 484 17.86 -6.69 -14.43
CA LEU A 484 18.89 -5.75 -14.86
C LEU A 484 18.29 -4.39 -15.24
N LEU A 485 17.20 -4.39 -16.01
CA LEU A 485 16.47 -3.17 -16.37
C LEU A 485 15.96 -2.44 -15.12
N ASN A 486 15.40 -3.19 -14.16
CA ASN A 486 14.97 -2.63 -12.89
C ASN A 486 16.14 -1.94 -12.17
N GLY A 487 17.31 -2.56 -12.10
CA GLY A 487 18.49 -1.94 -11.47
C GLY A 487 18.89 -0.60 -12.08
N TYR A 488 18.87 -0.47 -13.41
CA TYR A 488 19.13 0.82 -14.05
C TYR A 488 18.04 1.86 -13.77
N PHE A 489 16.76 1.47 -13.74
CA PHE A 489 15.67 2.40 -13.40
C PHE A 489 15.73 2.88 -11.95
N LEU A 490 16.18 2.00 -11.04
CA LEU A 490 16.40 2.31 -9.63
C LEU A 490 17.67 3.14 -9.39
N GLY A 491 18.50 3.37 -10.41
CA GLY A 491 19.76 4.11 -10.28
C GLY A 491 20.85 3.35 -9.52
N VAL A 492 20.74 2.02 -9.39
CA VAL A 492 21.71 1.19 -8.67
C VAL A 492 22.74 0.50 -9.57
N LEU A 493 22.62 0.64 -10.90
CA LEU A 493 23.53 0.07 -11.91
C LEU A 493 24.07 1.10 -12.90
#